data_AF-A0A2E1KGS1-F1
#
_entry.id   AF-A0A2E1KGS1-F1
#
_cell.length_a   1.000
_cell.length_b   1.000
_cell.length_c   1.000
_cell.angle_alpha   90.00
_cell.angle_beta   90.00
_cell.angle_gamma   90.00
#
_symmetry.space_group_name_H-M   'P 1'
#
loop_
_entity.id
_entity.type
_entity.pdbx_description
1 polymer ?
#
loop_
_entity_poly.entity_id
_entity_poly.type
_entity_poly.pdbx_seq_one_letter_code
_entity_poly.pdbx_strand_id
1 'polypeptide(L)'
;MAKKSTAKVNKSQSIRDYLAKKKNARPAEIVEALGKQGIVVSAQFVSTIKTGLKRGKGKPSRGAGGKRKAGGRSGRKQASAGHVTVAQLLQVRTLAERMGGVSQLRAALDALEQLGLS
;
A
#
# COMPACT_ATOMS: atom_id res chain seq x y z
N MET A 1 -5.94 27.45 -3.67
CA MET A 1 -6.98 26.47 -4.05
C MET A 1 -6.29 25.17 -4.46
N ALA A 2 -6.32 24.11 -3.64
CA ALA A 2 -5.61 22.87 -3.91
C ALA A 2 -6.39 21.98 -4.90
N LYS A 3 -5.73 21.60 -6.01
CA LYS A 3 -6.27 20.81 -7.12
C LYS A 3 -6.89 19.50 -6.61
N LYS A 4 -8.18 19.31 -6.87
CA LYS A 4 -8.94 18.09 -6.57
C LYS A 4 -8.45 16.97 -7.49
N SER A 5 -7.64 16.06 -6.93
CA SER A 5 -7.15 14.90 -7.64
C SER A 5 -8.31 13.94 -7.94
N THR A 6 -8.45 13.64 -9.23
CA THR A 6 -9.22 12.57 -9.86
C THR A 6 -9.56 11.41 -8.92
N ALA A 7 -10.85 11.09 -8.86
CA ALA A 7 -11.50 10.11 -7.99
C ALA A 7 -11.02 8.67 -8.21
N LYS A 8 -9.76 8.39 -7.87
CA LYS A 8 -9.30 7.06 -7.54
C LYS A 8 -9.94 6.72 -6.20
N VAL A 9 -10.78 5.69 -6.16
CA VAL A 9 -11.51 5.22 -4.97
C VAL A 9 -10.64 5.40 -3.72
N ASN A 10 -11.05 6.32 -2.85
CA ASN A 10 -10.25 6.71 -1.69
C ASN A 10 -10.39 5.63 -0.62
N LYS A 11 -9.52 4.62 -0.70
CA LYS A 11 -9.50 3.47 0.21
C LYS A 11 -9.56 3.87 1.68
N SER A 12 -8.85 4.94 2.05
CA SER A 12 -8.84 5.47 3.42
C SER A 12 -10.17 6.12 3.82
N GLN A 13 -10.91 6.69 2.87
CA GLN A 13 -12.26 7.21 3.12
C GLN A 13 -13.24 6.07 3.32
N SER A 14 -13.21 5.04 2.46
CA SER A 14 -14.08 3.86 2.59
C SER A 14 -13.90 3.14 3.94
N ILE A 15 -12.66 3.02 4.43
CA ILE A 15 -12.37 2.47 5.77
C ILE A 15 -12.97 3.37 6.87
N ARG A 16 -12.85 4.69 6.76
CA ARG A 16 -13.41 5.64 7.73
C ARG A 16 -14.94 5.61 7.74
N ASP A 17 -15.57 5.53 6.58
CA ASP A 17 -17.03 5.47 6.44
C ASP A 17 -17.59 4.16 7.00
N TYR A 18 -16.89 3.04 6.77
CA TYR A 18 -17.26 1.75 7.35
C TYR A 18 -17.10 1.75 8.88
N LEU A 19 -16.00 2.30 9.40
CA LEU A 19 -15.78 2.45 10.84
C LEU A 19 -16.75 3.44 11.50
N ALA A 20 -17.25 4.45 10.77
CA ALA A 20 -18.26 5.37 11.26
C ALA A 20 -19.61 4.67 11.49
N LYS A 21 -19.98 3.76 10.57
CA LYS A 21 -21.20 2.92 10.67
C LYS A 21 -21.03 1.78 11.68
N LYS A 22 -19.83 1.20 11.81
CA LYS A 22 -19.49 0.11 12.72
C LYS A 22 -18.23 0.41 13.54
N LYS A 23 -18.38 1.19 14.63
CA LYS A 23 -17.28 1.66 15.49
C LYS A 23 -16.38 0.55 16.08
N ASN A 24 -16.89 -0.67 16.22
CA ASN A 24 -16.19 -1.79 16.86
C ASN A 24 -15.73 -2.89 15.89
N ALA A 25 -15.89 -2.71 14.57
CA ALA A 25 -15.49 -3.74 13.61
C ALA A 25 -14.03 -4.16 13.76
N ARG A 26 -13.77 -5.46 13.62
CA ARG A 26 -12.42 -6.01 13.64
C ARG A 26 -11.73 -5.67 12.31
N PRO A 27 -10.41 -5.41 12.30
CA PRO A 27 -9.68 -5.10 11.07
C PRO A 27 -9.87 -6.15 9.95
N ALA A 28 -10.00 -7.43 10.30
CA ALA A 28 -10.27 -8.51 9.34
C ALA A 28 -11.66 -8.37 8.66
N GLU A 29 -12.71 -8.12 9.44
CA GLU A 29 -14.08 -7.90 8.93
C GLU A 29 -14.16 -6.70 7.98
N ILE A 30 -13.36 -5.66 8.24
CA ILE A 30 -13.29 -4.45 7.40
C ILE A 30 -12.62 -4.78 6.06
N VAL A 31 -11.56 -5.60 6.07
CA VAL A 31 -10.88 -6.05 4.85
C VAL A 31 -11.82 -6.90 3.99
N GLU A 32 -12.57 -7.82 4.60
CA GLU A 32 -13.56 -8.63 3.89
C GLU A 32 -14.71 -7.80 3.32
N ALA A 33 -15.27 -6.88 4.12
CA ALA A 33 -16.38 -6.04 3.69
C ALA A 33 -15.97 -5.08 2.56
N LEU A 34 -14.77 -4.50 2.63
CA LEU A 34 -14.24 -3.64 1.58
C LEU A 34 -13.77 -4.46 0.36
N GLY A 35 -13.26 -5.67 0.56
CA GLY A 35 -12.93 -6.61 -0.51
C GLY A 35 -14.13 -6.97 -1.37
N LYS A 36 -15.31 -7.20 -0.76
CA LYS A 36 -16.59 -7.41 -1.47
C LYS A 36 -17.01 -6.21 -2.33
N GLN A 37 -16.52 -5.01 -1.99
CA GLN A 37 -16.75 -3.77 -2.75
C GLN A 37 -15.66 -3.51 -3.80
N GLY A 38 -14.76 -4.47 -4.04
CA GLY A 38 -13.62 -4.32 -4.95
C GLY A 38 -12.46 -3.48 -4.37
N ILE A 39 -12.51 -3.14 -3.08
CA ILE A 39 -11.53 -2.28 -2.41
C ILE A 39 -10.56 -3.16 -1.63
N VAL A 40 -9.46 -3.54 -2.28
CA VAL A 40 -8.39 -4.31 -1.64
C VAL A 40 -7.55 -3.40 -0.74
N VAL A 41 -7.59 -3.68 0.56
CA VAL A 41 -6.84 -3.02 1.64
C VAL A 41 -6.26 -4.06 2.59
N SER A 42 -5.09 -3.80 3.18
CA SER A 42 -4.48 -4.73 4.14
C SER A 42 -5.01 -4.51 5.56
N ALA A 43 -5.03 -5.56 6.38
CA ALA A 43 -5.42 -5.46 7.79
C ALA A 43 -4.54 -4.46 8.57
N GLN A 44 -3.25 -4.39 8.22
CA GLN A 44 -2.31 -3.42 8.79
C GLN A 44 -2.73 -1.98 8.47
N PHE A 45 -3.13 -1.70 7.23
CA PHE A 45 -3.59 -0.39 6.80
C PHE A 45 -4.86 0.06 7.55
N VAL A 46 -5.80 -0.86 7.73
CA VAL A 46 -7.01 -0.63 8.53
C VAL A 46 -6.67 -0.35 10.01
N SER A 47 -5.70 -1.06 10.58
CA SER A 47 -5.22 -0.84 11.96
C SER A 47 -4.62 0.56 12.14
N THR A 48 -3.78 1.01 11.20
CA THR A 48 -3.21 2.37 11.20
C THR A 48 -4.31 3.44 11.11
N ILE A 49 -5.34 3.23 10.28
CA ILE A 49 -6.45 4.18 10.17
C ILE A 49 -7.30 4.18 11.46
N LYS A 50 -7.59 3.01 12.04
CA LYS A 50 -8.35 2.87 13.29
C LYS A 50 -7.63 3.55 14.46
N THR A 51 -6.32 3.36 14.57
CA THR A 51 -5.49 4.00 15.60
C THR A 51 -5.35 5.51 15.37
N GLY A 52 -5.18 5.94 14.11
CA GLY A 52 -5.17 7.35 13.73
C GLY A 52 -6.48 8.08 14.08
N LEU A 53 -7.63 7.43 13.88
CA LEU A 53 -8.95 7.95 14.28
C LEU A 53 -9.09 8.09 15.81
N LYS A 54 -8.58 7.12 16.57
CA LYS A 54 -8.52 7.21 18.05
C LYS A 54 -7.66 8.39 18.50
N ARG A 55 -6.50 8.59 17.88
CA ARG A 55 -5.61 9.73 18.16
C ARG A 55 -6.19 11.07 17.75
N GLY A 56 -7.11 11.10 16.77
CA GLY A 56 -7.82 12.31 16.34
C GLY A 56 -9.01 12.73 17.20
N LYS A 57 -9.43 11.91 18.18
CA LYS A 57 -10.44 12.29 19.19
C LYS A 57 -9.85 12.96 20.43
N GLY A 58 -8.52 12.91 20.59
CA GLY A 58 -7.78 13.81 21.45
C GLY A 58 -7.31 15.00 20.61
N LYS A 59 -7.78 16.19 20.98
CA LYS A 59 -7.40 17.53 20.49
C LYS A 59 -6.04 17.58 19.76
N PRO A 60 -5.92 18.25 18.59
CA PRO A 60 -4.60 18.53 18.04
C PRO A 60 -3.89 19.45 19.03
N SER A 61 -2.85 18.95 19.71
CA SER A 61 -1.91 19.83 20.39
C SER A 61 -1.13 20.59 19.32
N ARG A 62 -1.72 21.69 18.87
CA ARG A 62 -0.98 22.82 18.33
C ARG A 62 -0.37 23.53 19.54
N GLY A 63 0.87 23.21 19.88
CA GLY A 63 1.63 24.01 20.84
C GLY A 63 2.73 23.26 21.57
N ALA A 64 3.96 23.62 21.22
CA ALA A 64 5.16 23.63 22.04
C ALA A 64 5.86 22.30 22.41
N GLY A 65 7.08 22.18 21.90
CA GLY A 65 8.20 21.75 22.73
C GLY A 65 8.58 20.27 22.69
N GLY A 66 9.07 19.78 21.55
CA GLY A 66 9.63 18.43 21.47
C GLY A 66 10.67 18.31 20.38
N LYS A 67 11.81 18.98 20.58
CA LYS A 67 13.12 18.84 19.90
C LYS A 67 13.08 18.21 18.51
N ARG A 68 13.39 19.04 17.51
CA ARG A 68 14.05 18.63 16.27
C ARG A 68 15.15 17.61 16.60
N LYS A 69 14.93 16.33 16.31
CA LYS A 69 15.98 15.52 15.70
C LYS A 69 15.61 15.41 14.23
N ALA A 70 16.32 16.22 13.45
CA ALA A 70 16.64 15.86 12.09
C ALA A 70 17.14 14.41 12.11
N GLY A 71 16.30 13.53 11.58
CA GLY A 71 16.57 12.13 11.34
C GLY A 71 15.73 11.79 10.12
N GLY A 72 16.20 12.26 8.97
CA GLY A 72 15.44 12.28 7.74
C GLY A 72 14.95 10.89 7.31
N ARG A 73 13.79 10.89 6.68
CA ARG A 73 13.61 10.29 5.35
C ARG A 73 12.27 10.74 4.77
N SER A 74 12.32 11.93 4.18
CA SER A 74 11.60 12.17 2.93
C SER A 74 12.02 11.10 1.93
N GLY A 75 11.08 10.70 1.08
CA GLY A 75 11.09 9.51 0.24
C GLY A 75 12.43 9.13 -0.39
N ARG A 76 12.77 7.86 -0.22
CA ARG A 76 13.39 7.09 -1.29
C ARG A 76 12.55 5.81 -1.34
N LYS A 77 11.81 5.58 -2.44
CA LYS A 77 11.65 4.20 -2.88
C LYS A 77 13.07 3.70 -2.98
N GLN A 78 13.54 2.99 -1.97
CA GLN A 78 14.79 2.27 -2.08
C GLN A 78 14.49 1.29 -3.23
N ALA A 79 14.98 1.61 -4.43
CA ALA A 79 15.37 0.55 -5.34
C ALA A 79 16.37 -0.26 -4.50
N SER A 80 15.88 -1.33 -3.88
CA SER A 80 16.70 -2.30 -3.18
C SER A 80 17.46 -3.05 -4.26
N ALA A 81 18.42 -2.38 -4.87
CA ALA A 81 19.47 -2.98 -5.66
C ALA A 81 20.23 -3.91 -4.71
N GLY A 82 19.89 -5.20 -4.76
CA GLY A 82 20.64 -6.26 -4.06
C GLY A 82 19.80 -7.28 -3.30
N HIS A 83 18.52 -7.01 -2.98
CA HIS A 83 17.71 -7.98 -2.23
C HIS A 83 16.37 -8.24 -2.90
N VAL A 84 16.22 -9.46 -3.42
CA VAL A 84 14.95 -10.00 -3.89
C VAL A 84 14.13 -10.41 -2.67
N THR A 85 13.02 -9.71 -2.43
CA THR A 85 12.09 -10.04 -1.35
C THR A 85 11.17 -11.18 -1.73
N VAL A 86 10.65 -11.93 -0.75
CA VAL A 86 9.66 -12.99 -0.98
C VAL A 86 8.44 -12.47 -1.74
N ALA A 87 8.02 -11.23 -1.48
CA ALA A 87 6.93 -10.61 -2.21
C ALA A 87 7.24 -10.43 -3.71
N GLN A 88 8.47 -10.03 -4.05
CA GLN A 88 8.91 -9.93 -5.45
C GLN A 88 9.00 -11.31 -6.12
N LEU A 89 9.44 -12.35 -5.41
CA LEU A 89 9.44 -13.72 -5.94
C LEU A 89 8.03 -14.20 -6.30
N LEU A 90 7.04 -13.91 -5.45
CA LEU A 90 5.65 -14.24 -5.74
C LEU A 90 5.13 -13.50 -6.98
N GLN A 91 5.52 -12.24 -7.16
CA GLN A 91 5.17 -11.48 -8.37
C GLN A 91 5.79 -12.08 -9.63
N VAL A 92 7.08 -12.45 -9.57
CA VAL A 92 7.78 -13.11 -10.68
C VAL A 92 7.14 -14.47 -11.00
N ARG A 93 6.73 -15.24 -9.98
CA ARG A 93 6.00 -16.51 -10.19
C ARG A 93 4.70 -16.31 -10.95
N THR A 94 3.90 -15.32 -10.59
CA THR A 94 2.65 -15.03 -11.30
C THR A 94 2.89 -14.62 -12.76
N LEU A 95 3.98 -13.90 -13.05
CA LEU A 95 4.35 -13.57 -14.42
C LEU A 95 4.78 -14.82 -15.19
N ALA A 96 5.61 -15.67 -14.59
CA ALA A 96 6.00 -16.94 -15.18
C ALA A 96 4.79 -17.81 -15.52
N GLU A 97 3.82 -17.94 -14.61
CA GLU A 97 2.59 -18.70 -14.86
C GLU A 97 1.80 -18.15 -16.06
N ARG A 98 1.69 -16.82 -16.20
CA ARG A 98 0.99 -16.19 -17.34
C ARG A 98 1.70 -16.41 -18.68
N MET A 99 3.03 -16.59 -18.66
CA MET A 99 3.84 -16.79 -19.84
C MET A 99 4.00 -18.27 -20.22
N GLY A 100 3.37 -19.19 -19.48
CA GLY A 100 3.50 -20.63 -19.72
C GLY A 100 4.70 -21.28 -19.03
N GLY A 101 5.29 -20.61 -18.04
CA GLY A 101 6.33 -21.12 -17.17
C GLY A 101 7.57 -20.23 -17.08
N VAL A 102 8.51 -20.63 -16.22
CA VAL A 102 9.76 -19.89 -15.97
C VAL A 102 10.66 -19.88 -17.20
N SER A 103 10.67 -20.96 -17.99
CA SER A 103 11.46 -21.05 -19.22
C SER A 103 11.04 -20.00 -20.26
N GLN A 104 9.72 -19.82 -20.44
CA GLN A 104 9.17 -18.82 -21.39
C GLN A 104 9.40 -17.39 -20.90
N LEU A 105 9.28 -17.16 -19.58
CA LEU A 105 9.62 -15.87 -18.98
C LEU A 105 11.10 -15.52 -19.22
N ARG A 106 12.01 -16.47 -19.07
CA ARG A 106 13.45 -16.24 -19.33
C ARG A 106 13.71 -15.90 -20.79
N ALA A 107 13.15 -16.67 -21.72
CA ALA A 107 13.31 -16.40 -23.16
C ALA A 107 12.79 -15.00 -23.55
N ALA A 108 11.70 -14.55 -22.92
CA ALA A 108 11.19 -13.20 -23.14
C ALA A 108 12.06 -12.11 -22.53
N LEU A 109 12.66 -12.34 -21.36
CA LEU A 109 13.63 -11.42 -20.77
C LEU A 109 14.88 -11.31 -21.64
N ASP A 110 15.40 -12.43 -22.14
CA ASP A 110 16.54 -12.46 -23.07
C ASP A 110 16.22 -11.66 -24.36
N ALA A 111 15.00 -11.80 -24.90
CA ALA A 111 14.55 -11.03 -26.06
C ALA A 111 14.44 -9.52 -25.77
N LEU A 112 14.01 -9.13 -24.57
CA LEU A 112 13.95 -7.72 -24.16
C LEU A 112 15.34 -7.09 -24.04
N GLU A 113 16.33 -7.85 -23.55
CA GLU A 113 17.73 -7.41 -23.48
C GLU A 113 18.32 -7.20 -24.89
N GLN A 114 18.04 -8.12 -25.83
CA GLN A 114 18.47 -7.99 -27.23
C GLN A 114 17.88 -6.76 -27.93
N LEU A 115 16.69 -6.32 -27.53
CA LEU A 115 16.02 -5.13 -28.04
C LEU A 115 16.45 -3.83 -27.33
N GLY A 116 17.34 -3.91 -26.32
CA GLY A 116 17.84 -2.74 -25.60
C GLY A 116 16.81 -2.05 -24.70
N LEU A 117 15.78 -2.78 -24.24
CA LEU A 117 14.69 -2.26 -23.40
C LEU A 117 14.95 -2.40 -21.89
N SER A 118 16.21 -2.58 -21.49
CA SER A 118 16.66 -2.82 -20.10
C SER A 118 17.20 -1.57 -19.41
#